data_AF-A0A166LLC9-F1
#
_entry.id   AF-A0A166LLC9-F1
#
_cell.length_a   1.000
_cell.length_b   1.000
_cell.length_c   1.000
_cell.angle_alpha   90.00
_cell.angle_beta   90.00
_cell.angle_gamma   90.00
#
_symmetry.space_group_name_H-M   'P 1'
#
loop_
_entity.id
_entity.type
_entity.pdbx_description
1 polymer ?
#
loop_
_entity_poly.entity_id
_entity_poly.type
_entity_poly.pdbx_seq_one_letter_code
_entity_poly.pdbx_strand_id
1 'polypeptide(L)'
;MEPSSRLTSHSQPTQMSSVDDEPDVEPEVKYGAPTYELRTLAWLKLSASIVVAVAFMIAGVALSRSKNTVAGSGTVHSIIPILSSSQGIYYYGPEVMSAVFTIIATMATEAIGSVHSTAVRSTLINEYRISLKIHSDAVRSTPIAEEHRDKTPKHHLEFNSNSRLFAASTNPGWANPNGRLMNALMALLLVISYAAGALIVTELKILEGPDFIPYNGTGLAAPPIIVFGLSLFLQGVISLFGARHCGPHWLDNADMLATTKKQIKDGIITPRPQRCMRNVLQGRTTTPYPLEPSARQPSAWSANPTVKKAVIVMWGLIPVYAIWGAIIFALSVYVNTRSTKSGDIQTVGVGTAKLTHLSWAYVPNLNTQAFGVAFLTAHPKESATLPSATWPSIFLAFMAMQCGLTLTLHYCEAIINSTRDEEVWRRAMGDEGVLISEKGLLRVAWDVISSRSWPRVAISRQRLRRVVSSNWRNAFLLGTKFFCRECTVSYAIN
;
A
#
# COMPACT_ATOMS: atom_id res chain seq x y z
N MET A 1 25.87 -57.98 32.76
CA MET A 1 26.85 -58.36 31.73
C MET A 1 26.70 -57.38 30.58
N GLU A 2 27.47 -56.30 30.63
CA GLU A 2 27.57 -55.28 29.59
C GLU A 2 29.02 -55.28 29.09
N PRO A 3 29.28 -55.22 27.77
CA PRO A 3 30.62 -55.07 27.28
C PRO A 3 31.01 -53.59 27.21
N SER A 4 32.03 -53.26 27.99
CA SER A 4 32.81 -52.03 27.93
C SER A 4 33.61 -51.97 26.64
N SER A 5 33.37 -50.96 25.80
CA SER A 5 34.23 -50.63 24.66
C SER A 5 34.97 -49.32 24.94
N ARG A 6 36.21 -49.47 25.45
CA ARG A 6 37.26 -48.45 25.39
C ARG A 6 37.63 -48.19 23.94
N LEU A 7 37.59 -46.93 23.52
CA LEU A 7 38.27 -46.44 22.32
C LEU A 7 39.13 -45.23 22.71
N THR A 8 40.41 -45.52 22.91
CA THR A 8 41.50 -44.56 23.02
C THR A 8 41.87 -44.08 21.62
N SER A 9 41.72 -42.78 21.36
CA SER A 9 42.28 -42.10 20.19
C SER A 9 43.07 -40.89 20.67
N HIS A 10 44.36 -41.11 20.93
CA HIS A 10 45.35 -40.06 21.10
C HIS A 10 45.76 -39.57 19.70
N SER A 11 45.27 -38.40 19.29
CA SER A 11 45.85 -37.63 18.19
C SER A 11 46.73 -36.53 18.78
N GLN A 12 48.04 -36.66 18.61
CA GLN A 12 49.03 -35.63 18.91
C GLN A 12 48.73 -34.34 18.10
N PRO A 13 48.81 -33.15 18.72
CA PRO A 13 48.82 -31.91 17.96
C PRO A 13 50.15 -31.83 17.20
N THR A 14 50.06 -31.74 15.88
CA THR A 14 51.19 -31.41 15.01
C THR A 14 51.62 -29.99 15.35
N GLN A 15 52.84 -29.83 15.89
CA GLN A 15 53.50 -28.53 16.02
C GLN A 15 53.67 -27.95 14.61
N MET A 16 52.88 -26.91 14.31
CA MET A 16 53.17 -26.04 13.16
C MET A 16 54.41 -25.21 13.52
N SER A 17 55.48 -25.51 12.80
CA SER A 17 56.69 -24.70 12.69
C SER A 17 56.32 -23.23 12.46
N SER A 18 56.76 -22.36 13.36
CA SER A 18 56.72 -20.91 13.23
C SER A 18 57.66 -20.49 12.10
N VAL A 19 57.12 -20.36 10.89
CA VAL A 19 57.75 -19.61 9.82
C VAL A 19 57.37 -18.15 10.05
N ASP A 20 58.36 -17.35 10.44
CA ASP A 20 58.29 -15.90 10.52
C ASP A 20 58.21 -15.33 9.09
N ASP A 21 57.05 -15.48 8.44
CA ASP A 21 56.74 -14.72 7.23
C ASP A 21 56.25 -13.34 7.65
N GLU A 22 57.11 -12.35 7.44
CA GLU A 22 56.80 -10.94 7.53
C GLU A 22 55.52 -10.67 6.70
N PRO A 23 54.44 -10.17 7.31
CA PRO A 23 53.16 -10.06 6.62
C PRO A 23 53.30 -9.06 5.48
N ASP A 24 53.31 -9.58 4.25
CA ASP A 24 53.19 -8.78 3.03
C ASP A 24 52.03 -7.80 3.24
N VAL A 25 52.39 -6.51 3.32
CA VAL A 25 51.45 -5.41 3.49
C VAL A 25 50.55 -5.42 2.26
N GLU A 26 49.37 -6.04 2.38
CA GLU A 26 48.40 -6.10 1.30
C GLU A 26 48.18 -4.67 0.78
N PRO A 27 48.33 -4.44 -0.54
CA PRO A 27 48.23 -3.11 -1.10
C PRO A 27 46.87 -2.53 -0.74
N GLU A 28 46.88 -1.34 -0.14
CA GLU A 28 45.67 -0.62 0.26
C GLU A 28 44.72 -0.55 -0.94
N VAL A 29 43.68 -1.39 -0.91
CA VAL A 29 42.69 -1.44 -1.98
C VAL A 29 41.96 -0.11 -1.95
N LYS A 30 42.36 0.82 -2.83
CA LYS A 30 41.61 2.05 -3.10
C LYS A 30 40.27 1.64 -3.69
N TYR A 31 39.28 1.43 -2.82
CA TYR A 31 37.89 1.28 -3.21
C TYR A 31 37.47 2.57 -3.92
N GLY A 32 37.41 2.52 -5.26
CA GLY A 32 36.89 3.61 -6.08
C GLY A 32 35.50 3.98 -5.58
N ALA A 33 35.19 5.28 -5.54
CA ALA A 33 33.89 5.76 -5.11
C ALA A 33 32.81 5.02 -5.91
N PRO A 34 31.89 4.29 -5.25
CA PRO A 34 30.91 3.46 -5.95
C PRO A 34 30.11 4.30 -6.94
N THR A 35 30.05 3.86 -8.18
CA THR A 35 29.18 4.44 -9.22
C THR A 35 27.74 4.14 -8.82
N TYR A 36 27.02 5.17 -8.37
CA TYR A 36 25.60 5.06 -8.07
C TYR A 36 24.81 5.15 -9.38
N GLU A 37 23.86 4.23 -9.56
CA GLU A 37 22.90 4.36 -10.64
C GLU A 37 22.07 5.63 -10.48
N LEU A 38 21.54 6.06 -11.63
CA LEU A 38 20.91 7.34 -11.77
C LEU A 38 19.51 7.27 -11.14
N ARG A 39 19.25 8.18 -10.17
CA ARG A 39 17.93 8.43 -9.54
C ARG A 39 16.79 8.70 -10.55
N THR A 40 17.09 8.73 -11.85
CA THR A 40 16.21 9.02 -12.97
C THR A 40 14.94 8.20 -12.97
N LEU A 41 14.97 6.91 -12.61
CA LEU A 41 13.73 6.12 -12.56
C LEU A 41 12.80 6.59 -11.44
N ALA A 42 13.35 6.90 -10.26
CA ALA A 42 12.58 7.45 -9.15
C ALA A 42 12.01 8.82 -9.49
N TRP A 43 12.82 9.69 -10.11
CA TRP A 43 12.40 11.00 -10.59
C TRP A 43 11.31 10.91 -11.66
N LEU A 44 11.43 9.97 -12.59
CA LEU A 44 10.43 9.73 -13.64
C LEU A 44 9.10 9.27 -13.04
N LYS A 45 9.10 8.28 -12.15
CA LYS A 45 7.90 7.81 -11.44
C LYS A 45 7.21 8.96 -10.71
N LEU A 46 7.98 9.71 -9.95
CA LEU A 46 7.47 10.81 -9.14
C LEU A 46 6.92 11.95 -10.00
N SER A 47 7.65 12.33 -11.05
CA SER A 47 7.21 13.35 -12.01
C SER A 47 5.92 12.94 -12.71
N ALA A 48 5.84 11.71 -13.22
CA ALA A 48 4.64 11.19 -13.86
C ALA A 48 3.42 11.20 -12.91
N SER A 49 3.59 10.76 -11.65
CA SER A 49 2.52 10.78 -10.67
C SER A 49 2.08 12.20 -10.29
N ILE A 50 3.01 13.16 -10.19
CA ILE A 50 2.69 14.57 -9.92
C ILE A 50 1.92 15.18 -11.11
N VAL A 51 2.32 14.89 -12.35
CA VAL A 51 1.60 15.35 -13.55
C VAL A 51 0.17 14.82 -13.58
N VAL A 52 -0.02 13.53 -13.30
CA VAL A 52 -1.35 12.90 -13.19
C VAL A 52 -2.18 13.58 -12.09
N ALA A 53 -1.59 13.83 -10.92
CA ALA A 53 -2.26 14.51 -9.81
C ALA A 53 -2.72 15.93 -10.18
N VAL A 54 -1.86 16.71 -10.83
CA VAL A 54 -2.18 18.06 -11.32
C VAL A 54 -3.27 18.02 -12.38
N ALA A 55 -3.24 17.06 -13.31
CA ALA A 55 -4.28 16.87 -14.30
C ALA A 55 -5.66 16.61 -13.66
N PHE A 56 -5.71 15.78 -12.60
CA PHE A 56 -6.93 15.57 -11.83
C PHE A 56 -7.42 16.85 -11.13
N MET A 57 -6.52 17.63 -10.53
CA MET A 57 -6.91 18.90 -9.92
C MET A 57 -7.48 19.89 -10.95
N ILE A 58 -6.81 20.05 -12.10
CA ILE A 58 -7.27 20.92 -13.18
C ILE A 58 -8.62 20.45 -13.72
N ALA A 59 -8.77 19.15 -13.98
CA ALA A 59 -10.03 18.57 -14.40
C ALA A 59 -11.12 18.85 -13.37
N GLY A 60 -10.87 18.56 -12.09
CA GLY A 60 -11.82 18.83 -11.01
C GLY A 60 -12.25 20.30 -10.92
N VAL A 61 -11.33 21.26 -11.07
CA VAL A 61 -11.64 22.70 -11.09
C VAL A 61 -12.41 23.11 -12.35
N ALA A 62 -12.07 22.55 -13.51
CA ALA A 62 -12.82 22.79 -14.74
C ALA A 62 -14.26 22.25 -14.62
N LEU A 63 -14.41 21.04 -14.07
CA LEU A 63 -15.71 20.40 -13.80
C LEU A 63 -16.54 21.20 -12.80
N SER A 64 -15.95 21.72 -11.72
CA SER A 64 -16.68 22.51 -10.72
C SER A 64 -17.19 23.85 -11.25
N ARG A 65 -16.50 24.41 -12.26
CA ARG A 65 -16.92 25.63 -12.97
C ARG A 65 -17.90 25.36 -14.10
N SER A 66 -17.97 24.14 -14.62
CA SER A 66 -18.89 23.77 -15.68
C SER A 66 -20.35 23.83 -15.18
N LYS A 67 -21.21 24.45 -15.99
CA LYS A 67 -22.66 24.45 -15.79
C LYS A 67 -23.24 23.51 -16.82
N ASN A 68 -23.66 22.31 -16.40
CA ASN A 68 -24.28 21.35 -17.31
C ASN A 68 -25.78 21.32 -17.03
N THR A 69 -26.55 21.55 -18.09
CA THR A 69 -27.99 21.28 -18.09
C THR A 69 -28.20 19.79 -18.24
N VAL A 70 -28.82 19.16 -17.24
CA VAL A 70 -29.19 17.75 -17.23
C VAL A 70 -30.68 17.66 -17.55
N ALA A 71 -31.05 16.84 -18.54
CA ALA A 71 -32.45 16.57 -18.93
C ALA A 71 -33.30 17.83 -19.21
N GLY A 72 -32.71 18.85 -19.84
CA GLY A 72 -33.45 20.01 -20.35
C GLY A 72 -34.06 20.97 -19.32
N SER A 73 -33.94 20.70 -18.02
CA SER A 73 -34.66 21.42 -16.96
C SER A 73 -33.74 21.93 -15.84
N GLY A 74 -32.84 21.10 -15.32
CA GLY A 74 -32.01 21.43 -14.15
C GLY A 74 -30.54 21.70 -14.48
N THR A 75 -29.95 22.75 -13.90
CA THR A 75 -28.49 22.93 -13.87
C THR A 75 -27.90 22.25 -12.65
N VAL A 76 -27.06 21.24 -12.86
CA VAL A 76 -26.31 20.61 -11.77
C VAL A 76 -24.91 21.22 -11.73
N HIS A 77 -24.55 21.77 -10.57
CA HIS A 77 -23.19 22.27 -10.37
C HIS A 77 -22.26 21.11 -10.01
N SER A 78 -21.06 21.10 -10.59
CA SER A 78 -19.97 20.18 -10.21
C SER A 78 -20.18 18.69 -10.53
N ILE A 79 -21.16 18.34 -11.38
CA ILE A 79 -21.32 16.97 -11.89
C ILE A 79 -21.40 17.01 -13.42
N ILE A 80 -20.60 16.18 -14.09
CA ILE A 80 -20.73 15.93 -15.54
C ILE A 80 -21.39 14.58 -15.76
N PRO A 81 -22.56 14.52 -16.42
CA PRO A 81 -23.11 13.26 -16.91
C PRO A 81 -22.20 12.73 -18.04
N ILE A 82 -21.65 11.53 -17.90
CA ILE A 82 -20.70 10.98 -18.89
C ILE A 82 -21.45 10.25 -20.02
N LEU A 83 -22.56 9.60 -19.71
CA LEU A 83 -23.29 8.73 -20.64
C LEU A 83 -24.77 8.74 -20.30
N SER A 84 -25.60 9.26 -21.21
CA SER A 84 -27.03 8.97 -21.22
C SER A 84 -27.24 7.72 -22.07
N SER A 85 -27.55 6.60 -21.43
CA SER A 85 -27.82 5.33 -22.09
C SER A 85 -29.19 5.38 -22.77
N SER A 86 -29.31 6.06 -23.91
CA SER A 86 -30.52 5.94 -24.74
C SER A 86 -30.61 4.60 -25.49
N GLN A 87 -29.57 3.75 -25.45
CA GLN A 87 -29.54 2.45 -26.13
C GLN A 87 -29.23 1.32 -25.14
N GLY A 88 -30.29 0.67 -24.66
CA GLY A 88 -30.30 -0.12 -23.43
C GLY A 88 -29.73 -1.54 -23.53
N ILE A 89 -28.45 -1.72 -23.87
CA ILE A 89 -27.89 -3.09 -23.91
C ILE A 89 -26.63 -3.32 -23.05
N TYR A 90 -25.86 -2.31 -22.61
CA TYR A 90 -24.72 -2.57 -21.69
C TYR A 90 -24.51 -1.51 -20.60
N TYR A 91 -25.18 -1.70 -19.47
CA TYR A 91 -25.09 -0.88 -18.25
C TYR A 91 -23.88 -1.29 -17.38
N TYR A 92 -22.66 -1.28 -17.94
CA TYR A 92 -21.41 -1.52 -17.18
C TYR A 92 -20.54 -0.26 -17.04
N GLY A 93 -21.04 0.89 -17.51
CA GLY A 93 -20.30 2.16 -17.54
C GLY A 93 -19.74 2.59 -16.18
N PRO A 94 -20.57 2.72 -15.13
CA PRO A 94 -20.09 3.20 -13.82
C PRO A 94 -19.10 2.22 -13.17
N GLU A 95 -19.30 0.91 -13.30
CA GLU A 95 -18.41 -0.14 -12.79
C GLU A 95 -17.02 -0.01 -13.43
N VAL A 96 -17.00 0.06 -14.76
CA VAL A 96 -15.77 0.14 -15.54
C VAL A 96 -15.03 1.44 -15.23
N MET A 97 -15.73 2.58 -15.23
CA MET A 97 -15.12 3.88 -14.89
C MET A 97 -14.59 3.89 -13.45
N SER A 98 -15.35 3.35 -12.51
CA SER A 98 -14.95 3.24 -11.10
C SER A 98 -13.72 2.36 -10.93
N ALA A 99 -13.63 1.25 -11.68
CA ALA A 99 -12.46 0.38 -11.73
C ALA A 99 -11.24 1.10 -12.33
N VAL A 100 -11.43 1.87 -13.41
CA VAL A 100 -10.37 2.67 -14.05
C VAL A 100 -9.77 3.66 -13.06
N PHE A 101 -10.58 4.43 -12.34
CA PHE A 101 -10.05 5.37 -11.34
C PHE A 101 -9.36 4.65 -10.18
N THR A 102 -9.86 3.49 -9.75
CA THR A 102 -9.15 2.66 -8.75
C THR A 102 -7.80 2.17 -9.27
N ILE A 103 -7.72 1.72 -10.53
CA ILE A 103 -6.44 1.29 -11.13
C ILE A 103 -5.46 2.47 -11.18
N ILE A 104 -5.92 3.65 -11.61
CA ILE A 104 -5.10 4.86 -11.65
C ILE A 104 -4.62 5.23 -10.23
N ALA A 105 -5.51 5.19 -9.24
CA ALA A 105 -5.17 5.44 -7.84
C ALA A 105 -4.12 4.45 -7.33
N THR A 106 -4.30 3.15 -7.60
CA THR A 106 -3.33 2.13 -7.22
C THR A 106 -1.98 2.39 -7.88
N MET A 107 -1.95 2.59 -9.21
CA MET A 107 -0.70 2.82 -9.94
C MET A 107 0.05 4.07 -9.44
N ALA A 108 -0.67 5.18 -9.24
CA ALA A 108 -0.07 6.43 -8.75
C ALA A 108 0.44 6.27 -7.31
N THR A 109 -0.36 5.70 -6.42
CA THR A 109 0.03 5.53 -5.00
C THR A 109 1.14 4.49 -4.83
N GLU A 110 1.21 3.46 -5.66
CA GLU A 110 2.33 2.52 -5.70
C GLU A 110 3.61 3.16 -6.24
N ALA A 111 3.53 3.95 -7.31
CA ALA A 111 4.68 4.64 -7.88
C ALA A 111 5.29 5.62 -6.86
N ILE A 112 4.45 6.46 -6.25
CA ILE A 112 4.83 7.38 -5.19
C ILE A 112 5.35 6.62 -3.97
N GLY A 113 4.59 5.64 -3.47
CA GLY A 113 4.94 4.85 -2.29
C GLY A 113 6.25 4.07 -2.44
N SER A 114 6.57 3.62 -3.66
CA SER A 114 7.86 3.01 -3.99
C SER A 114 9.01 4.01 -3.82
N VAL A 115 8.88 5.23 -4.32
CA VAL A 115 9.92 6.28 -4.18
C VAL A 115 10.09 6.67 -2.71
N HIS A 116 8.99 6.90 -1.99
CA HIS A 116 9.00 7.19 -0.55
C HIS A 116 9.69 6.08 0.25
N SER A 117 9.30 4.82 0.00
CA SER A 117 9.90 3.67 0.70
C SER A 117 11.40 3.55 0.44
N THR A 118 11.86 3.82 -0.77
CA THR A 118 13.29 3.82 -1.10
C THR A 118 14.01 4.96 -0.39
N ALA A 119 13.41 6.15 -0.34
CA ALA A 119 13.95 7.28 0.38
C ALA A 119 14.12 7.01 1.88
N VAL A 120 13.07 6.48 2.53
CA VAL A 120 13.10 6.10 3.95
C VAL A 120 14.21 5.08 4.22
N ARG A 121 14.31 4.01 3.41
CA ARG A 121 15.37 3.00 3.54
C ARG A 121 16.77 3.61 3.41
N SER A 122 16.95 4.45 2.40
CA SER A 122 18.22 5.13 2.14
C SER A 122 18.61 6.05 3.30
N THR A 123 17.67 6.78 3.89
CA THR A 123 17.90 7.59 5.09
C THR A 123 18.29 6.73 6.29
N LEU A 124 17.57 5.64 6.57
CA LEU A 124 17.88 4.76 7.71
C LEU A 124 19.27 4.13 7.60
N ILE A 125 19.69 3.74 6.39
CA ILE A 125 21.04 3.23 6.14
C ILE A 125 22.09 4.33 6.35
N ASN A 126 21.80 5.54 5.91
CA ASN A 126 22.69 6.67 6.11
C ASN A 126 22.86 7.01 7.61
N GLU A 127 21.75 7.02 8.37
CA GLU A 127 21.78 7.19 9.83
C GLU A 127 22.61 6.12 10.52
N TYR A 128 22.47 4.86 10.10
CA TYR A 128 23.28 3.76 10.60
C TYR A 128 24.76 3.99 10.36
N ARG A 129 25.14 4.39 9.14
CA ARG A 129 26.54 4.63 8.79
C ARG A 129 27.12 5.76 9.64
N ILE A 130 26.37 6.86 9.82
CA ILE A 130 26.81 7.98 10.65
C ILE A 130 27.01 7.52 12.10
N SER A 131 26.08 6.74 12.65
CA SER A 131 26.21 6.19 14.00
C SER A 131 27.41 5.25 14.15
N LEU A 132 27.67 4.41 13.14
CA LEU A 132 28.82 3.51 13.13
C LEU A 132 30.14 4.28 13.08
N LYS A 133 30.22 5.34 12.27
CA LYS A 133 31.40 6.21 12.17
C LYS A 133 31.66 6.93 13.50
N ILE A 134 30.63 7.55 14.09
CA ILE A 134 30.74 8.21 15.40
C ILE A 134 31.23 7.22 16.46
N HIS A 135 30.69 6.00 16.47
CA HIS A 135 31.12 4.98 17.42
C HIS A 135 32.58 4.55 17.21
N SER A 136 32.99 4.33 15.96
CA SER A 136 34.37 3.99 15.61
C SER A 136 35.35 5.11 15.98
N ASP A 137 34.99 6.36 15.72
CA ASP A 137 35.81 7.53 16.04
C ASP A 137 35.91 7.72 17.56
N ALA A 138 34.80 7.56 18.28
CA ALA A 138 34.77 7.60 19.74
C ALA A 138 35.68 6.52 20.35
N VAL A 139 35.57 5.27 19.90
CA VAL A 139 36.41 4.14 20.35
C VAL A 139 37.89 4.39 20.07
N ARG A 140 38.24 5.06 18.97
CA ARG A 140 39.63 5.40 18.65
C ARG A 140 40.16 6.56 19.51
N SER A 141 39.30 7.49 19.91
CA SER A 141 39.70 8.72 20.60
C SER A 141 39.88 8.61 22.12
N THR A 142 39.36 7.56 22.78
CA THR A 142 39.44 7.42 24.25
C THR A 142 40.17 6.14 24.68
N PRO A 143 41.44 6.24 25.13
CA PRO A 143 42.23 5.07 25.54
C PRO A 143 41.84 4.44 26.90
N ILE A 144 40.92 5.02 27.70
CA ILE A 144 40.88 4.76 29.16
C ILE A 144 39.54 4.23 29.72
N ALA A 145 38.47 4.10 28.94
CA ALA A 145 37.17 3.65 29.49
C ALA A 145 36.75 2.24 29.04
N GLU A 146 37.47 1.22 29.48
CA GLU A 146 37.07 -0.19 29.27
C GLU A 146 35.75 -0.56 29.96
N GLU A 147 35.36 0.16 31.02
CA GLU A 147 34.22 -0.19 31.88
C GLU A 147 32.85 0.25 31.33
N HIS A 148 32.80 1.06 30.27
CA HIS A 148 31.54 1.43 29.61
C HIS A 148 31.37 0.89 28.19
N ARG A 149 32.23 -0.06 27.80
CA ARG A 149 32.23 -0.71 26.48
C ARG A 149 30.99 -1.56 26.18
N ASP A 150 30.16 -1.87 27.18
CA ASP A 150 29.11 -2.88 27.05
C ASP A 150 27.70 -2.33 26.74
N LYS A 151 27.51 -1.00 26.76
CA LYS A 151 26.30 -0.40 26.19
C LYS A 151 26.51 -0.16 24.70
N THR A 152 26.49 -1.25 23.93
CA THR A 152 26.34 -1.13 22.47
C THR A 152 25.12 -0.25 22.20
N PRO A 153 25.24 0.81 21.36
CA PRO A 153 24.10 1.64 21.01
C PRO A 153 22.98 0.70 20.56
N LYS A 154 21.78 0.85 21.14
CA LYS A 154 20.60 0.03 20.80
C LYS A 154 20.37 0.16 19.29
N HIS A 155 20.91 -0.80 18.54
CA HIS A 155 20.85 -0.81 17.09
C HIS A 155 19.41 -1.11 16.69
N HIS A 156 18.64 -0.05 16.45
CA HIS A 156 17.25 -0.11 16.00
C HIS A 156 17.11 -0.54 14.52
N LEU A 157 18.17 -1.04 13.88
CA LEU A 157 18.02 -1.87 12.68
C LEU A 157 17.69 -3.31 13.09
N GLU A 158 16.65 -3.48 13.90
CA GLU A 158 15.97 -4.77 14.01
C GLU A 158 15.29 -5.03 12.66
N PHE A 159 16.03 -5.72 11.79
CA PHE A 159 15.63 -6.38 10.55
C PHE A 159 14.85 -5.55 9.51
N ASN A 160 15.41 -5.54 8.30
CA ASN A 160 14.94 -4.90 7.06
C ASN A 160 13.52 -5.28 6.60
N SER A 161 12.83 -6.12 7.38
CA SER A 161 11.43 -6.54 7.22
C SER A 161 10.41 -5.62 7.91
N ASN A 162 10.83 -4.50 8.52
CA ASN A 162 9.90 -3.63 9.25
C ASN A 162 8.82 -3.07 8.32
N SER A 163 7.57 -3.19 8.77
CA SER A 163 6.38 -2.67 8.13
C SER A 163 6.59 -1.20 7.75
N ARG A 164 6.70 -0.96 6.43
CA ARG A 164 7.15 0.30 5.79
C ARG A 164 6.41 1.55 6.28
N LEU A 165 5.18 1.40 6.75
CA LEU A 165 4.33 2.51 7.18
C LEU A 165 4.74 3.13 8.52
N PHE A 166 5.41 2.38 9.41
CA PHE A 166 5.73 2.83 10.78
C PHE A 166 7.24 2.91 11.07
N ALA A 167 8.08 2.51 10.11
CA ALA A 167 9.51 2.73 10.19
C ALA A 167 9.80 4.20 9.92
N ALA A 168 10.39 4.91 10.89
CA ALA A 168 10.66 6.33 10.77
C ALA A 168 12.08 6.64 11.23
N SER A 169 12.73 7.51 10.49
CA SER A 169 13.98 8.14 10.90
C SER A 169 13.71 9.03 12.13
N THR A 170 14.61 8.94 13.12
CA THR A 170 14.52 9.74 14.36
C THR A 170 15.35 11.01 14.28
N ASN A 171 16.28 11.13 13.33
CA ASN A 171 17.13 12.31 13.16
C ASN A 171 16.81 13.07 11.88
N PRO A 172 16.64 14.41 11.91
CA PRO A 172 16.78 15.34 13.03
C PRO A 172 15.44 15.70 13.72
N GLY A 173 14.44 14.80 13.72
CA GLY A 173 13.19 15.02 14.45
C GLY A 173 11.95 14.42 13.79
N TRP A 174 10.81 14.56 14.48
CA TRP A 174 9.52 14.00 14.06
C TRP A 174 8.99 14.53 12.71
N ALA A 175 9.39 15.75 12.34
CA ALA A 175 9.02 16.43 11.09
C ALA A 175 9.94 16.12 9.90
N ASN A 176 10.94 15.24 10.06
CA ASN A 176 11.74 14.76 8.93
C ASN A 176 10.78 14.21 7.84
N PRO A 177 11.02 14.48 6.54
CA PRO A 177 10.28 13.87 5.42
C PRO A 177 10.13 12.34 5.51
N ASN A 178 11.11 11.67 6.12
CA ASN A 178 11.15 10.23 6.38
C ASN A 178 10.86 9.86 7.85
N GLY A 179 10.31 10.81 8.61
CA GLY A 179 9.95 10.72 10.02
C GLY A 179 8.52 10.22 10.27
N ARG A 180 8.15 10.07 11.55
CA ARG A 180 6.86 9.48 11.96
C ARG A 180 5.66 10.31 11.48
N LEU A 181 5.74 11.63 11.57
CA LEU A 181 4.65 12.52 11.17
C LEU A 181 4.37 12.38 9.68
N MET A 182 5.42 12.45 8.86
CA MET A 182 5.28 12.43 7.41
C MET A 182 4.82 11.05 6.93
N ASN A 183 5.23 9.97 7.58
CA ASN A 183 4.69 8.64 7.31
C ASN A 183 3.21 8.50 7.71
N ALA A 184 2.80 9.06 8.84
CA ALA A 184 1.40 9.08 9.25
C ALA A 184 0.55 9.93 8.29
N LEU A 185 1.07 11.08 7.86
CA LEU A 185 0.43 11.93 6.86
C LEU A 185 0.33 11.23 5.51
N MET A 186 1.39 10.53 5.09
CA MET A 186 1.40 9.71 3.89
C MET A 186 0.32 8.62 3.93
N ALA A 187 0.20 7.93 5.07
CA ALA A 187 -0.85 6.94 5.30
C ALA A 187 -2.26 7.56 5.26
N LEU A 188 -2.46 8.72 5.87
CA LEU A 188 -3.73 9.43 5.83
C LEU A 188 -4.08 9.86 4.39
N LEU A 189 -3.13 10.43 3.66
CA LEU A 189 -3.32 10.84 2.26
C LEU A 189 -3.61 9.63 1.36
N LEU A 190 -3.02 8.47 1.65
CA LEU A 190 -3.33 7.21 0.97
C LEU A 190 -4.82 6.87 1.17
N VAL A 191 -5.33 6.90 2.40
CA VAL A 191 -6.75 6.66 2.68
C VAL A 191 -7.64 7.70 1.98
N ILE A 192 -7.27 8.98 2.02
CA ILE A 192 -7.96 10.08 1.30
C ILE A 192 -8.04 9.77 -0.20
N SER A 193 -6.95 9.31 -0.82
CA SER A 193 -6.93 9.01 -2.24
C SER A 193 -7.87 7.84 -2.61
N TYR A 194 -7.92 6.77 -1.80
CA TYR A 194 -8.84 5.66 -2.05
C TYR A 194 -10.30 6.03 -1.78
N ALA A 195 -10.58 6.77 -0.71
CA ALA A 195 -11.93 7.26 -0.39
C ALA A 195 -12.44 8.21 -1.47
N ALA A 196 -11.63 9.19 -1.89
CA ALA A 196 -11.97 10.11 -2.96
C ALA A 196 -12.16 9.38 -4.29
N GLY A 197 -11.25 8.46 -4.65
CA GLY A 197 -11.34 7.63 -5.85
C GLY A 197 -12.58 6.73 -5.90
N ALA A 198 -13.11 6.31 -4.74
CA ALA A 198 -14.38 5.59 -4.66
C ALA A 198 -15.61 6.48 -4.92
N LEU A 199 -15.48 7.79 -4.70
CA LEU A 199 -16.55 8.77 -4.85
C LEU A 199 -16.49 9.58 -6.17
N ILE A 200 -15.48 9.38 -7.01
CA ILE A 200 -15.36 10.09 -8.30
C ILE A 200 -16.55 9.77 -9.21
N VAL A 201 -16.94 8.50 -9.27
CA VAL A 201 -18.07 8.03 -10.09
C VAL A 201 -19.28 7.91 -9.20
N THR A 202 -20.30 8.71 -9.48
CA THR A 202 -21.56 8.74 -8.73
C THR A 202 -22.71 8.36 -9.64
N GLU A 203 -23.62 7.55 -9.11
CA GLU A 203 -24.86 7.24 -9.82
C GLU A 203 -25.81 8.44 -9.75
N LEU A 204 -26.44 8.73 -10.88
CA LEU A 204 -27.45 9.76 -11.01
C LEU A 204 -28.77 9.05 -11.26
N LYS A 205 -29.81 9.43 -10.54
CA LYS A 205 -31.20 9.12 -10.86
C LYS A 205 -31.83 10.40 -11.35
N ILE A 206 -32.29 10.39 -12.58
CA ILE A 206 -32.95 11.55 -13.17
C ILE A 206 -34.40 11.12 -13.35
N LEU A 207 -35.33 11.81 -12.69
CA LEU A 207 -36.75 11.62 -12.94
C LEU A 207 -37.12 12.59 -14.05
N GLU A 208 -37.51 12.08 -15.21
CA GLU A 208 -37.87 12.90 -16.36
C GLU A 208 -39.25 12.51 -16.87
N GLY A 209 -40.07 13.52 -17.20
CA GLY A 209 -41.40 13.37 -17.79
C GLY A 209 -42.57 13.38 -16.80
N PRO A 210 -43.81 13.45 -17.31
CA PRO A 210 -45.03 13.53 -16.49
C PRO A 210 -45.24 12.31 -15.59
N ASP A 211 -44.70 11.16 -15.99
CA ASP A 211 -44.83 9.89 -15.27
C ASP A 211 -43.69 9.64 -14.28
N PHE A 212 -42.75 10.60 -14.12
CA PHE A 212 -41.61 10.50 -13.21
C PHE A 212 -40.80 9.20 -13.38
N ILE A 213 -40.58 8.79 -14.63
CA ILE A 213 -39.87 7.54 -14.93
C ILE A 213 -38.40 7.73 -14.54
N PRO A 214 -37.85 6.90 -13.64
CA PRO A 214 -36.47 7.05 -13.18
C PRO A 214 -35.50 6.55 -14.25
N TYR A 215 -34.66 7.44 -14.74
CA TYR A 215 -33.51 7.12 -15.59
C TYR A 215 -32.24 7.05 -14.72
N ASN A 216 -31.55 5.92 -14.77
CA ASN A 216 -30.26 5.81 -14.12
C ASN A 216 -29.17 6.31 -15.09
N GLY A 217 -28.46 7.35 -14.67
CA GLY A 217 -27.29 7.92 -15.32
C GLY A 217 -26.02 7.74 -14.48
N THR A 218 -24.88 8.05 -15.07
CA THR A 218 -23.59 8.08 -14.36
C THR A 218 -22.95 9.45 -14.50
N GLY A 219 -22.52 10.01 -13.37
CA GLY A 219 -21.85 11.30 -13.30
C GLY A 219 -20.44 11.23 -12.72
N LEU A 220 -19.60 12.18 -13.11
CA LEU A 220 -18.34 12.48 -12.41
C LEU A 220 -18.55 13.62 -11.42
N ALA A 221 -18.25 13.38 -10.15
CA ALA A 221 -18.30 14.42 -9.12
C ALA A 221 -16.98 15.18 -9.05
N ALA A 222 -17.02 16.51 -9.19
CA ALA A 222 -15.83 17.35 -9.15
C ALA A 222 -15.11 17.39 -7.79
N PRO A 223 -15.79 17.49 -6.62
CA PRO A 223 -15.09 17.61 -5.35
C PRO A 223 -14.21 16.38 -5.02
N PRO A 224 -14.68 15.12 -5.18
CA PRO A 224 -13.83 13.94 -5.04
C PRO A 224 -12.64 13.93 -6.02
N ILE A 225 -12.81 14.40 -7.25
CA ILE A 225 -11.71 14.51 -8.23
C ILE A 225 -10.63 15.50 -7.74
N ILE A 226 -11.04 16.66 -7.21
CA ILE A 226 -10.10 17.65 -6.66
C ILE A 226 -9.36 17.08 -5.45
N VAL A 227 -10.08 16.48 -4.49
CA VAL A 227 -9.48 15.89 -3.29
C VAL A 227 -8.56 14.71 -3.64
N PHE A 228 -8.95 13.90 -4.62
CA PHE A 228 -8.11 12.84 -5.16
C PHE A 228 -6.79 13.39 -5.73
N GLY A 229 -6.86 14.36 -6.64
CA GLY A 229 -5.68 15.01 -7.22
C GLY A 229 -4.79 15.67 -6.16
N LEU A 230 -5.38 16.42 -5.21
CA LEU A 230 -4.65 17.08 -4.13
C LEU A 230 -3.94 16.06 -3.22
N SER A 231 -4.61 14.95 -2.89
CA SER A 231 -4.02 13.90 -2.06
C SER A 231 -2.81 13.25 -2.73
N LEU A 232 -2.89 12.92 -4.02
CA LEU A 232 -1.76 12.38 -4.78
C LEU A 232 -0.63 13.39 -4.92
N PHE A 233 -0.95 14.66 -5.14
CA PHE A 233 0.03 15.72 -5.23
C PHE A 233 0.82 15.86 -3.92
N LEU A 234 0.13 15.93 -2.78
CA LEU A 234 0.77 16.01 -1.46
C LEU A 234 1.62 14.77 -1.15
N GLN A 235 1.14 13.57 -1.49
CA GLN A 235 1.95 12.35 -1.37
C GLN A 235 3.23 12.44 -2.22
N GLY A 236 3.12 12.96 -3.46
CA GLY A 236 4.26 13.22 -4.34
C GLY A 236 5.24 14.23 -3.74
N VAL A 237 4.76 15.32 -3.15
CA VAL A 237 5.58 16.33 -2.48
C VAL A 237 6.32 15.76 -1.26
N ILE A 238 5.65 14.96 -0.43
CA ILE A 238 6.30 14.29 0.72
C ILE A 238 7.41 13.36 0.22
N SER A 239 7.11 12.56 -0.80
CA SER A 239 8.09 11.62 -1.39
C SER A 239 9.26 12.34 -2.05
N LEU A 240 9.01 13.49 -2.68
CA LEU A 240 10.01 14.39 -3.25
C LEU A 240 10.98 14.86 -2.17
N PHE A 241 10.44 15.36 -1.05
CA PHE A 241 11.26 15.80 0.06
C PHE A 241 12.02 14.64 0.69
N GLY A 242 11.39 13.48 0.87
CA GLY A 242 12.05 12.25 1.32
C GLY A 242 13.25 11.89 0.45
N ALA A 243 13.07 11.91 -0.88
CA ALA A 243 14.11 11.58 -1.86
C ALA A 243 15.19 12.66 -2.02
N ARG A 244 14.91 13.92 -1.68
CA ARG A 244 15.94 14.98 -1.63
C ARG A 244 16.77 14.92 -0.37
N HIS A 245 16.16 14.55 0.76
CA HIS A 245 16.82 14.49 2.07
C HIS A 245 17.37 13.11 2.42
N CYS A 246 17.21 12.11 1.56
CA CYS A 246 18.00 10.90 1.68
C CYS A 246 19.47 11.27 1.44
N GLY A 247 20.39 10.68 2.21
CA GLY A 247 21.81 10.96 2.09
C GLY A 247 22.38 10.69 0.67
N PRO A 248 23.70 10.84 0.48
CA PRO A 248 24.32 10.66 -0.83
C PRO A 248 24.09 9.26 -1.44
N HIS A 249 23.74 8.29 -0.60
CA HIS A 249 23.55 6.89 -0.97
C HIS A 249 22.07 6.62 -1.25
N TRP A 250 21.68 6.70 -2.52
CA TRP A 250 20.37 6.27 -2.98
C TRP A 250 20.41 4.79 -3.40
N LEU A 251 19.41 4.03 -2.97
CA LEU A 251 19.24 2.64 -3.38
C LEU A 251 18.20 2.53 -4.50
N ASP A 252 18.62 2.55 -5.75
CA ASP A 252 17.68 2.38 -6.88
C ASP A 252 16.99 1.00 -6.89
N ASN A 253 17.62 0.00 -6.28
CA ASN A 253 17.11 -1.36 -6.27
C ASN A 253 16.09 -1.59 -5.14
N ALA A 254 14.86 -1.87 -5.54
CA ALA A 254 13.82 -2.38 -4.63
C ALA A 254 14.18 -3.75 -4.03
N ASP A 255 15.08 -4.50 -4.70
CA ASP A 255 15.56 -5.79 -4.26
C ASP A 255 16.50 -5.66 -3.05
N MET A 256 16.09 -6.29 -1.95
CA MET A 256 16.88 -6.33 -0.73
C MET A 256 18.17 -7.13 -0.91
N LEU A 257 18.17 -8.18 -1.75
CA LEU A 257 19.34 -9.01 -1.99
C LEU A 257 20.43 -8.22 -2.73
N ALA A 258 20.06 -7.53 -3.81
CA ALA A 258 20.96 -6.63 -4.52
C ALA A 258 21.50 -5.52 -3.61
N THR A 259 20.64 -4.95 -2.75
CA THR A 259 21.04 -3.94 -1.75
C THR A 259 22.06 -4.50 -0.77
N THR A 260 21.79 -5.67 -0.17
CA THR A 260 22.70 -6.30 0.78
C THR A 260 24.02 -6.70 0.12
N LYS A 261 23.99 -7.26 -1.10
CA LYS A 261 25.21 -7.56 -1.87
C LYS A 261 26.05 -6.31 -2.09
N LYS A 262 25.44 -5.19 -2.47
CA LYS A 262 26.14 -3.91 -2.64
C LYS A 262 26.73 -3.43 -1.30
N GLN A 263 25.98 -3.51 -0.22
CA GLN A 263 26.48 -3.12 1.11
C GLN A 263 27.63 -4.00 1.63
N ILE A 264 27.65 -5.29 1.29
CA ILE A 264 28.77 -6.18 1.58
C ILE A 264 29.99 -5.76 0.76
N LYS A 265 29.82 -5.52 -0.56
CA LYS A 265 30.91 -5.05 -1.45
C LYS A 265 31.49 -3.71 -1.02
N ASP A 266 30.65 -2.80 -0.54
CA ASP A 266 31.05 -1.48 -0.05
C ASP A 266 31.71 -1.55 1.35
N GLY A 267 31.88 -2.75 1.93
CA GLY A 267 32.44 -2.95 3.27
C GLY A 267 31.55 -2.42 4.41
N ILE A 268 30.30 -2.06 4.13
CA ILE A 268 29.35 -1.51 5.12
C ILE A 268 28.83 -2.62 6.03
N ILE A 269 28.49 -3.77 5.43
CA ILE A 269 28.12 -4.98 6.15
C ILE A 269 29.34 -5.87 6.16
N THR A 270 29.98 -5.97 7.32
CA THR A 270 31.01 -6.98 7.53
C THR A 270 30.34 -8.33 7.78
N PRO A 271 30.69 -9.38 7.01
CA PRO A 271 30.22 -10.72 7.30
C PRO A 271 30.70 -11.09 8.71
N ARG A 272 29.74 -11.47 9.57
CA ARG A 272 30.07 -11.98 10.90
C ARG A 272 30.24 -13.50 10.78
N PRO A 273 31.46 -14.04 10.86
CA PRO A 273 31.65 -15.48 10.84
C PRO A 273 30.81 -16.13 11.95
N GLN A 274 30.32 -17.34 11.70
CA GLN A 274 29.53 -18.14 12.65
C GLN A 274 28.13 -17.60 13.02
N ARG A 275 27.65 -16.52 12.38
CA ARG A 275 26.26 -16.03 12.52
C ARG A 275 25.32 -16.43 11.38
N CYS A 276 25.83 -17.00 10.29
CA CYS A 276 25.12 -17.21 9.03
C CYS A 276 23.99 -18.26 9.05
N MET A 277 23.71 -18.92 10.19
CA MET A 277 22.70 -19.99 10.28
C MET A 277 21.65 -19.78 11.37
N ARG A 278 21.49 -18.56 11.90
CA ARG A 278 20.47 -18.28 12.92
C ARG A 278 19.11 -18.08 12.29
N ASN A 279 18.10 -18.72 12.87
CA ASN A 279 16.72 -18.36 12.54
C ASN A 279 16.37 -16.96 13.09
N VAL A 280 15.27 -16.37 12.60
CA VAL A 280 14.83 -15.01 12.97
C VAL A 280 14.64 -14.83 14.48
N LEU A 281 14.25 -15.88 15.21
CA LEU A 281 14.05 -15.84 16.66
C LEU A 281 15.38 -15.93 17.43
N GLN A 282 16.34 -16.72 16.94
CA GLN A 282 17.68 -16.90 17.52
C GLN A 282 18.59 -15.69 17.30
N GLY A 283 18.27 -14.80 16.37
CA GLY A 283 19.00 -13.53 16.19
C GLY A 283 19.01 -12.64 17.43
N ARG A 284 18.06 -12.84 18.36
CA ARG A 284 17.94 -12.10 19.63
C ARG A 284 18.80 -12.65 20.76
N THR A 285 19.22 -13.90 20.69
CA THR A 285 20.08 -14.50 21.71
C THR A 285 21.55 -14.15 21.44
N THR A 286 22.24 -13.64 22.47
CA THR A 286 23.64 -13.20 22.42
C THR A 286 24.66 -14.33 22.43
N THR A 287 24.22 -15.59 22.47
CA THR A 287 25.13 -16.74 22.47
C THR A 287 26.05 -16.65 21.24
N PRO A 288 27.37 -16.73 21.36
CA PRO A 288 28.31 -16.53 20.26
C PRO A 288 28.50 -17.77 19.37
N TYR A 289 28.03 -18.94 19.82
CA TYR A 289 28.32 -20.20 19.17
C TYR A 289 27.59 -20.40 17.83
N PRO A 290 28.21 -21.14 16.88
CA PRO A 290 27.52 -21.63 15.69
C PRO A 290 26.35 -22.52 16.11
N LEU A 291 25.21 -22.32 15.46
CA LEU A 291 24.00 -23.11 15.67
C LEU A 291 23.77 -23.96 14.43
N GLU A 292 23.36 -25.21 14.64
CA GLU A 292 22.90 -26.08 13.57
C GLU A 292 21.70 -25.43 12.87
N PRO A 293 21.66 -25.40 11.52
CA PRO A 293 20.56 -24.81 10.79
C PRO A 293 19.25 -25.54 11.13
N SER A 294 18.22 -24.80 11.53
CA SER A 294 16.92 -25.39 11.82
C SER A 294 16.30 -25.94 10.54
N ALA A 295 15.89 -27.21 10.55
CA ALA A 295 15.19 -27.87 9.43
C ALA A 295 13.90 -27.13 9.01
N ARG A 296 13.28 -26.39 9.95
CA ARG A 296 12.14 -25.52 9.69
C ARG A 296 12.33 -24.17 10.36
N GLN A 297 12.10 -23.09 9.63
CA GLN A 297 12.00 -21.79 10.28
C GLN A 297 10.65 -21.65 11.00
N PRO A 298 10.62 -20.92 12.13
CA PRO A 298 9.36 -20.51 12.73
C PRO A 298 8.52 -19.74 11.71
N SER A 299 7.21 -19.97 11.73
CA SER A 299 6.28 -19.20 10.89
C SER A 299 6.45 -17.68 11.10
N ALA A 300 6.18 -16.86 10.09
CA ALA A 300 6.22 -15.40 10.22
C ALA A 300 5.34 -14.89 11.40
N TRP A 301 4.25 -15.60 11.68
CA TRP A 301 3.36 -15.34 12.82
C TRP A 301 4.06 -15.51 14.18
N SER A 302 4.90 -16.55 14.35
CA SER A 302 5.66 -16.77 15.57
C SER A 302 6.95 -15.96 15.63
N ALA A 303 7.54 -15.67 14.46
CA ALA A 303 8.79 -14.91 14.35
C ALA A 303 8.61 -13.40 14.59
N ASN A 304 7.48 -12.82 14.18
CA ASN A 304 7.26 -11.38 14.23
C ASN A 304 5.91 -11.03 14.90
N PRO A 305 5.92 -10.39 16.08
CA PRO A 305 4.69 -10.04 16.79
C PRO A 305 3.83 -9.04 16.00
N THR A 306 4.42 -8.28 15.08
CA THR A 306 3.71 -7.32 14.24
C THR A 306 2.87 -8.04 13.18
N VAL A 307 3.39 -9.12 12.58
CA VAL A 307 2.63 -10.00 11.67
C VAL A 307 1.42 -10.59 12.40
N LYS A 308 1.62 -11.08 13.62
CA LYS A 308 0.55 -11.58 14.48
C LYS A 308 -0.53 -10.51 14.72
N LYS A 309 -0.13 -9.30 15.15
CA LYS A 309 -1.06 -8.18 15.37
C LYS A 309 -1.85 -7.85 14.11
N ALA A 310 -1.21 -7.78 12.96
CA ALA A 310 -1.89 -7.41 11.73
C ALA A 310 -2.87 -8.46 11.22
N VAL A 311 -2.53 -9.75 11.34
CA VAL A 311 -3.48 -10.81 10.99
C VAL A 311 -4.67 -10.78 11.96
N ILE A 312 -4.46 -10.52 13.27
CA ILE A 312 -5.56 -10.31 14.23
C ILE A 312 -6.43 -9.11 13.82
N VAL A 313 -5.84 -7.97 13.47
CA VAL A 313 -6.57 -6.79 12.99
C VAL A 313 -7.36 -7.09 11.72
N MET A 314 -6.76 -7.80 10.77
CA MET A 314 -7.42 -8.22 9.53
C MET A 314 -8.64 -9.11 9.80
N TRP A 315 -8.52 -10.08 10.71
CA TRP A 315 -9.66 -10.90 11.12
C TRP A 315 -10.70 -10.09 11.89
N GLY A 316 -10.28 -9.12 12.72
CA GLY A 316 -11.15 -8.19 13.44
C GLY A 316 -11.92 -7.24 12.53
N LEU A 317 -11.43 -6.94 11.33
CA LEU A 317 -12.17 -6.14 10.35
C LEU A 317 -13.41 -6.87 9.82
N ILE A 318 -13.41 -8.20 9.73
CA ILE A 318 -14.55 -8.97 9.22
C ILE A 318 -15.83 -8.70 10.05
N PRO A 319 -15.86 -8.89 11.39
CA PRO A 319 -17.04 -8.57 12.17
C PRO A 319 -17.37 -7.07 12.16
N VAL A 320 -16.38 -6.18 12.10
CA VAL A 320 -16.62 -4.73 11.98
C VAL A 320 -17.39 -4.40 10.69
N TYR A 321 -16.97 -4.97 9.56
CA TYR A 321 -17.66 -4.80 8.28
C TYR A 321 -19.02 -5.49 8.23
N ALA A 322 -19.16 -6.65 8.88
CA ALA A 322 -20.45 -7.32 9.01
C ALA A 322 -21.45 -6.48 9.82
N ILE A 323 -21.01 -5.92 10.96
CA ILE A 323 -21.82 -5.01 11.79
C ILE A 323 -22.17 -3.76 10.99
N TRP A 324 -21.21 -3.17 10.28
CA TRP A 324 -21.46 -2.00 9.46
C TRP A 324 -22.48 -2.28 8.34
N GLY A 325 -22.31 -3.38 7.59
CA GLY A 325 -23.28 -3.82 6.59
C GLY A 325 -24.68 -4.04 7.19
N ALA A 326 -24.76 -4.64 8.39
CA ALA A 326 -26.02 -4.79 9.11
C ALA A 326 -26.65 -3.44 9.54
N ILE A 327 -25.85 -2.46 9.94
CA ILE A 327 -26.31 -1.09 10.24
C ILE A 327 -26.86 -0.43 8.97
N ILE A 328 -26.14 -0.51 7.86
CA ILE A 328 -26.58 0.05 6.57
C ILE A 328 -27.87 -0.61 6.10
N PHE A 329 -27.98 -1.93 6.23
CA PHE A 329 -29.20 -2.68 5.95
C PHE A 329 -30.36 -2.27 6.86
N ALA A 330 -30.14 -2.14 8.17
CA ALA A 330 -31.18 -1.72 9.10
C ALA A 330 -31.63 -0.27 8.83
N LEU A 331 -30.70 0.63 8.51
CA LEU A 331 -30.99 2.01 8.13
C LEU A 331 -31.74 2.08 6.80
N SER A 332 -31.39 1.25 5.81
CA SER A 332 -32.08 1.22 4.51
C SER A 332 -33.54 0.77 4.69
N VAL A 333 -33.78 -0.26 5.53
CA VAL A 333 -35.13 -0.73 5.88
C VAL A 333 -35.90 0.34 6.67
N TYR A 334 -35.28 0.93 7.70
CA TYR A 334 -35.92 1.93 8.55
C TYR A 334 -36.33 3.17 7.74
N VAL A 335 -35.42 3.71 6.92
CA VAL A 335 -35.70 4.88 6.07
C VAL A 335 -36.81 4.57 5.06
N ASN A 336 -36.80 3.38 4.44
CA ASN A 336 -37.85 2.99 3.50
C ASN A 336 -39.25 2.94 4.15
N THR A 337 -39.35 2.54 5.42
CA THR A 337 -40.65 2.53 6.14
C THR A 337 -41.11 3.91 6.58
N ARG A 338 -40.19 4.87 6.73
CA ARG A 338 -40.47 6.22 7.21
C ARG A 338 -40.70 7.16 6.02
N SER A 339 -41.82 6.98 5.32
CA SER A 339 -42.34 7.95 4.34
C SER A 339 -42.80 9.22 5.04
N THR A 340 -41.86 10.08 5.46
CA THR A 340 -42.20 11.40 6.01
C THR A 340 -42.62 12.33 4.88
N LYS A 341 -43.92 12.67 4.85
CA LYS A 341 -44.54 13.73 4.02
C LYS A 341 -44.07 15.15 4.37
N SER A 342 -42.92 15.33 5.01
CA SER A 342 -42.43 16.67 5.35
C SER A 342 -41.60 17.19 4.19
N GLY A 343 -42.04 18.30 3.59
CA GLY A 343 -41.38 18.96 2.47
C GLY A 343 -39.92 19.28 2.75
N ASP A 344 -39.15 19.33 1.67
CA ASP A 344 -37.75 19.77 1.49
C ASP A 344 -36.63 18.75 1.58
N ILE A 345 -36.71 17.67 2.36
CA ILE A 345 -35.65 16.63 2.33
C ILE A 345 -36.29 15.24 2.41
N GLN A 346 -36.54 14.63 1.25
CA GLN A 346 -36.83 13.20 1.21
C GLN A 346 -35.51 12.43 1.18
N THR A 347 -35.12 11.87 2.33
CA THR A 347 -34.13 10.79 2.34
C THR A 347 -34.76 9.58 1.69
N VAL A 348 -34.58 9.42 0.38
CA VAL A 348 -35.05 8.23 -0.32
C VAL A 348 -34.07 7.11 -0.03
N GLY A 349 -34.46 6.17 0.82
CA GLY A 349 -33.88 4.83 0.77
C GLY A 349 -34.17 4.29 -0.61
N VAL A 350 -33.17 4.26 -1.50
CA VAL A 350 -33.33 3.87 -2.90
C VAL A 350 -33.44 2.34 -3.00
N GLY A 351 -34.52 1.79 -2.47
CA GLY A 351 -34.95 0.41 -2.64
C GLY A 351 -36.36 0.43 -3.20
N THR A 352 -36.50 0.37 -4.53
CA THR A 352 -37.78 0.53 -5.25
C THR A 352 -38.74 -0.64 -5.08
N ALA A 353 -38.39 -1.67 -4.31
CA ALA A 353 -39.30 -2.74 -3.95
C ALA A 353 -38.93 -3.30 -2.58
N LYS A 354 -39.94 -3.77 -1.83
CA LYS A 354 -39.73 -4.74 -0.74
C LYS A 354 -39.03 -5.96 -1.34
N LEU A 355 -37.71 -5.96 -1.34
CA LEU A 355 -36.91 -7.07 -1.82
C LEU A 355 -37.02 -8.20 -0.79
N THR A 356 -37.87 -9.18 -1.09
CA THR A 356 -37.99 -10.42 -0.31
C THR A 356 -36.73 -11.29 -0.40
N HIS A 357 -35.79 -10.95 -1.29
CA HIS A 357 -34.54 -11.67 -1.49
C HIS A 357 -33.35 -10.71 -1.51
N LEU A 358 -32.51 -10.77 -0.47
CA LEU A 358 -31.18 -10.16 -0.49
C LEU A 358 -30.35 -10.74 -1.63
N SER A 359 -29.87 -9.89 -2.53
CA SER A 359 -28.92 -10.28 -3.57
C SER A 359 -27.50 -10.01 -3.10
N TRP A 360 -26.77 -11.07 -2.78
CA TRP A 360 -25.32 -11.03 -2.50
C TRP A 360 -24.48 -11.07 -3.79
N ALA A 361 -25.04 -10.61 -4.91
CA ALA A 361 -24.34 -10.65 -6.18
C ALA A 361 -23.11 -9.72 -6.13
N TYR A 362 -21.96 -10.26 -6.54
CA TYR A 362 -20.69 -9.51 -6.59
C TYR A 362 -20.74 -8.36 -7.60
N VAL A 363 -21.54 -8.50 -8.65
CA VAL A 363 -21.81 -7.43 -9.62
C VAL A 363 -23.18 -6.84 -9.27
N PRO A 364 -23.30 -5.50 -9.19
CA PRO A 364 -24.59 -4.86 -8.93
C PRO A 364 -25.63 -5.37 -9.91
N ASN A 365 -26.78 -5.78 -9.39
CA ASN A 365 -27.95 -6.11 -10.17
C ASN A 365 -29.16 -5.33 -9.64
N LEU A 366 -30.31 -5.50 -10.27
CA LEU A 366 -31.55 -4.82 -9.88
C LEU A 366 -31.97 -5.11 -8.42
N ASN A 367 -31.40 -6.15 -7.81
CA ASN A 367 -31.68 -6.57 -6.45
C ASN A 367 -30.58 -6.16 -5.45
N THR A 368 -29.51 -5.50 -5.90
CA THR A 368 -28.44 -5.01 -5.02
C THR A 368 -28.97 -3.81 -4.22
N GLN A 369 -28.81 -3.86 -2.89
CA GLN A 369 -29.18 -2.75 -2.05
C GLN A 369 -28.10 -1.67 -2.07
N ALA A 370 -28.56 -0.43 -2.20
CA ALA A 370 -27.73 0.75 -2.24
C ALA A 370 -28.29 1.78 -1.25
N PHE A 371 -27.48 2.16 -0.27
CA PHE A 371 -27.75 3.31 0.57
C PHE A 371 -27.22 4.57 -0.13
N GLY A 372 -28.14 5.39 -0.62
CA GLY A 372 -27.82 6.64 -1.29
C GLY A 372 -28.53 7.84 -0.71
N VAL A 373 -27.84 8.98 -0.79
CA VAL A 373 -28.42 10.27 -0.43
C VAL A 373 -28.92 10.94 -1.70
N ALA A 374 -30.22 10.84 -1.93
CA ALA A 374 -30.93 11.54 -3.00
C ALA A 374 -31.20 12.99 -2.61
N PHE A 375 -30.85 13.93 -3.49
CA PHE A 375 -31.13 15.35 -3.32
C PHE A 375 -32.18 15.80 -4.32
N LEU A 376 -33.45 15.65 -3.95
CA LEU A 376 -34.57 16.03 -4.80
C LEU A 376 -34.75 17.55 -4.82
N THR A 377 -34.91 18.11 -6.01
CA THR A 377 -35.41 19.48 -6.21
C THR A 377 -36.93 19.47 -6.24
N ALA A 378 -37.59 20.34 -5.47
CA ALA A 378 -39.04 20.46 -5.50
C ALA A 378 -39.50 21.22 -6.75
N HIS A 379 -38.67 22.12 -7.27
CA HIS A 379 -38.98 22.93 -8.43
C HIS A 379 -37.88 22.89 -9.51
N PRO A 380 -38.26 22.87 -10.81
CA PRO A 380 -37.32 22.82 -11.93
C PRO A 380 -36.42 24.08 -12.04
N LYS A 381 -36.79 25.17 -11.35
CA LYS A 381 -36.00 26.40 -11.30
C LYS A 381 -35.05 26.47 -10.10
N GLU A 382 -35.13 25.54 -9.16
CA GLU A 382 -34.25 25.51 -8.01
C GLU A 382 -32.93 24.82 -8.39
N SER A 383 -31.81 25.50 -8.09
CA SER A 383 -30.50 24.88 -8.23
C SER A 383 -30.35 23.80 -7.17
N ALA A 384 -30.24 22.54 -7.60
CA ALA A 384 -29.85 21.43 -6.73
C ALA A 384 -28.39 21.63 -6.27
N THR A 385 -28.17 22.39 -5.22
CA THR A 385 -26.86 22.44 -4.54
C THR A 385 -26.86 21.43 -3.42
N LEU A 386 -25.83 20.57 -3.35
CA LEU A 386 -25.61 19.78 -2.14
C LEU A 386 -25.56 20.73 -0.95
N PRO A 387 -26.24 20.41 0.17
CA PRO A 387 -25.96 21.07 1.43
C PRO A 387 -24.45 20.99 1.69
N SER A 388 -23.84 22.14 1.96
CA SER A 388 -22.38 22.28 2.08
C SER A 388 -21.77 21.32 3.10
N ALA A 389 -22.54 20.93 4.13
CA ALA A 389 -22.14 20.00 5.19
C ALA A 389 -22.32 18.50 4.85
N THR A 390 -23.16 18.14 3.86
CA THR A 390 -23.46 16.73 3.58
C THR A 390 -22.31 16.04 2.87
N TRP A 391 -21.65 16.72 1.92
CA TRP A 391 -20.52 16.15 1.19
C TRP A 391 -19.33 15.80 2.11
N PRO A 392 -18.86 16.70 3.00
CA PRO A 392 -17.81 16.35 3.96
C PRO A 392 -18.19 15.17 4.87
N SER A 393 -19.47 15.06 5.26
CA SER A 393 -19.95 13.97 6.11
C SER A 393 -19.90 12.61 5.40
N ILE A 394 -20.37 12.56 4.16
CA ILE A 394 -20.25 11.37 3.30
C ILE A 394 -18.77 11.02 3.11
N PHE A 395 -17.95 12.00 2.77
CA PHE A 395 -16.52 11.80 2.57
C PHE A 395 -15.84 11.25 3.83
N LEU A 396 -16.18 11.78 5.02
CA LEU A 396 -15.65 11.31 6.30
C LEU A 396 -16.08 9.87 6.61
N ALA A 397 -17.32 9.49 6.30
CA ALA A 397 -17.78 8.11 6.45
C ALA A 397 -16.99 7.16 5.53
N PHE A 398 -16.79 7.54 4.27
CA PHE A 398 -15.97 6.79 3.32
C PHE A 398 -14.51 6.70 3.74
N MET A 399 -13.96 7.76 4.31
CA MET A 399 -12.63 7.77 4.91
C MET A 399 -12.52 6.77 6.06
N ALA A 400 -13.49 6.77 6.99
CA ALA A 400 -13.49 5.86 8.12
C ALA A 400 -13.55 4.39 7.66
N MET A 401 -14.41 4.08 6.68
CA MET A 401 -14.46 2.77 6.05
C MET A 401 -13.12 2.43 5.37
N GLN A 402 -12.67 3.24 4.42
CA GLN A 402 -11.47 2.95 3.64
C GLN A 402 -10.19 2.90 4.49
N CYS A 403 -10.14 3.55 5.65
CA CYS A 403 -8.99 3.55 6.54
C CYS A 403 -8.58 2.13 6.96
N GLY A 404 -9.52 1.37 7.53
CA GLY A 404 -9.24 0.03 8.03
C GLY A 404 -8.77 -0.91 6.91
N LEU A 405 -9.46 -0.87 5.76
CA LEU A 405 -9.14 -1.70 4.59
C LEU A 405 -7.77 -1.34 4.00
N THR A 406 -7.56 -0.06 3.70
CA THR A 406 -6.35 0.41 3.05
C THR A 406 -5.11 0.09 3.89
N LEU A 407 -5.15 0.38 5.19
CA LEU A 407 -4.02 0.15 6.09
C LEU A 407 -3.74 -1.35 6.27
N THR A 408 -4.77 -2.16 6.44
CA THR A 408 -4.61 -3.61 6.61
C THR A 408 -4.08 -4.26 5.34
N LEU A 409 -4.59 -3.88 4.17
CA LEU A 409 -4.11 -4.41 2.90
C LEU A 409 -2.67 -4.02 2.61
N HIS A 410 -2.30 -2.77 2.93
CA HIS A 410 -0.92 -2.34 2.83
C HIS A 410 -0.01 -3.13 3.79
N TYR A 411 -0.50 -3.46 4.98
CA TYR A 411 0.23 -4.30 5.91
C TYR A 411 0.39 -5.74 5.40
N CYS A 412 -0.68 -6.36 4.90
CA CYS A 412 -0.63 -7.69 4.29
C CYS A 412 0.33 -7.74 3.09
N GLU A 413 0.40 -6.68 2.30
CA GLU A 413 1.38 -6.54 1.22
C GLU A 413 2.81 -6.58 1.76
N ALA A 414 3.07 -5.89 2.87
CA ALA A 414 4.37 -5.96 3.55
C ALA A 414 4.70 -7.38 4.06
N ILE A 415 3.71 -8.11 4.60
CA ILE A 415 3.89 -9.52 5.00
C ILE A 415 4.25 -10.38 3.78
N ILE A 416 3.49 -10.26 2.69
CA ILE A 416 3.71 -11.04 1.46
C ILE A 416 5.07 -10.74 0.85
N ASN A 417 5.48 -9.48 0.84
CA ASN A 417 6.80 -9.10 0.36
C ASN A 417 7.90 -9.68 1.25
N SER A 418 7.71 -9.67 2.58
CA SER A 418 8.67 -10.30 3.51
C SER A 418 8.80 -11.80 3.31
N THR A 419 7.69 -12.53 3.04
CA THR A 419 7.75 -13.98 2.79
C THR A 419 8.38 -14.31 1.44
N ARG A 420 8.16 -13.47 0.43
CA ARG A 420 8.84 -13.59 -0.87
C ARG A 420 10.33 -13.31 -0.75
N ASP A 421 10.72 -12.26 -0.03
CA ASP A 421 12.11 -11.94 0.21
C ASP A 421 12.80 -13.12 0.93
N GLU A 422 12.16 -13.72 1.93
CA GLU A 422 12.66 -14.92 2.60
C GLU A 422 12.86 -16.10 1.63
N GLU A 423 11.90 -16.37 0.75
CA GLU A 423 12.03 -17.42 -0.26
C GLU A 423 13.22 -17.16 -1.19
N VAL A 424 13.41 -15.91 -1.62
CA VAL A 424 14.56 -15.49 -2.44
C VAL A 424 15.87 -15.69 -1.66
N TRP A 425 15.93 -15.29 -0.39
CA TRP A 425 17.10 -15.50 0.46
C TRP A 425 17.45 -16.98 0.62
N ARG A 426 16.46 -17.86 0.79
CA ARG A 426 16.69 -19.31 0.89
C ARG A 426 17.27 -19.88 -0.40
N ARG A 427 16.74 -19.49 -1.56
CA ARG A 427 17.29 -19.91 -2.85
C ARG A 427 18.71 -19.36 -3.04
N ALA A 428 18.98 -18.13 -2.61
CA ALA A 428 20.29 -17.51 -2.75
C ALA A 428 21.37 -18.23 -1.94
N MET A 429 20.98 -18.89 -0.84
CA MET A 429 21.85 -19.71 0.00
C MET A 429 21.95 -21.18 -0.44
N GLY A 430 21.17 -21.62 -1.43
CA GLY A 430 21.25 -22.97 -1.98
C GLY A 430 22.37 -23.10 -3.03
N ASP A 431 22.67 -24.34 -3.44
CA ASP A 431 23.76 -24.65 -4.38
C ASP A 431 23.58 -23.97 -5.75
N GLU A 432 22.32 -23.73 -6.16
CA GLU A 432 21.98 -23.03 -7.40
C GLU A 432 22.19 -21.50 -7.32
N GLY A 433 22.21 -20.95 -6.11
CA GLY A 433 22.15 -19.51 -5.86
C GLY A 433 20.87 -18.86 -6.40
N VAL A 434 20.87 -17.53 -6.48
CA VAL A 434 19.81 -16.77 -7.16
C VAL A 434 20.43 -15.93 -8.25
N LEU A 435 19.95 -16.13 -9.47
CA LEU A 435 20.12 -15.16 -10.53
C LEU A 435 19.44 -13.87 -10.07
N ILE A 436 20.25 -12.84 -9.79
CA ILE A 436 19.80 -11.47 -9.56
C ILE A 436 19.26 -10.97 -10.90
N SER A 437 18.10 -11.46 -11.29
CA SER A 437 17.46 -11.09 -12.54
C SER A 437 16.84 -9.73 -12.31
N GLU A 438 17.43 -8.74 -12.96
CA GLU A 438 16.99 -7.35 -13.07
C GLU A 438 15.66 -7.24 -13.84
N LYS A 439 14.67 -8.08 -13.49
CA LYS A 439 13.35 -8.05 -14.08
C LYS A 439 12.58 -6.91 -13.43
N GLY A 440 12.77 -5.73 -14.03
CA GLY A 440 12.15 -4.50 -13.61
C GLY A 440 10.63 -4.61 -13.46
N LEU A 441 10.12 -3.84 -12.49
CA LEU A 441 8.70 -3.66 -12.14
C LEU A 441 7.83 -3.32 -13.37
N LEU A 442 8.42 -2.72 -14.41
CA LEU A 442 7.80 -2.51 -15.72
C LEU A 442 7.28 -3.79 -16.36
N ARG A 443 7.93 -4.94 -16.18
CA ARG A 443 7.44 -6.21 -16.73
C ARG A 443 6.18 -6.68 -16.00
N VAL A 444 6.03 -6.41 -14.71
CA VAL A 444 4.81 -6.77 -13.96
C VAL A 444 3.65 -5.83 -14.33
N ALA A 445 3.89 -4.52 -14.39
CA ALA A 445 2.89 -3.56 -14.87
C ALA A 445 2.51 -3.82 -16.34
N TRP A 446 3.50 -4.14 -17.19
CA TRP A 446 3.29 -4.53 -18.59
C TRP A 446 2.55 -5.86 -18.69
N ASP A 447 2.85 -6.87 -17.88
CA ASP A 447 2.12 -8.14 -17.86
C ASP A 447 0.66 -7.95 -17.40
N VAL A 448 0.40 -6.99 -16.49
CA VAL A 448 -0.96 -6.60 -16.08
C VAL A 448 -1.70 -5.91 -17.21
N ILE A 449 -1.08 -4.94 -17.89
CA ILE A 449 -1.68 -4.16 -18.98
C ILE A 449 -1.81 -4.96 -20.28
N SER A 450 -0.87 -5.86 -20.57
CA SER A 450 -0.83 -6.67 -21.80
C SER A 450 -1.61 -7.99 -21.71
N SER A 451 -2.20 -8.32 -20.56
CA SER A 451 -3.09 -9.47 -20.39
C SER A 451 -4.46 -9.30 -21.08
N ARG A 452 -4.45 -9.05 -22.41
CA ARG A 452 -5.63 -8.89 -23.26
C ARG A 452 -6.38 -10.20 -23.60
N SER A 453 -6.05 -11.34 -22.98
CA SER A 453 -6.72 -12.62 -23.26
C SER A 453 -7.33 -13.26 -22.00
N TRP A 454 -8.41 -12.66 -21.48
CA TRP A 454 -9.22 -13.27 -20.43
C TRP A 454 -10.20 -14.39 -20.87
N PRO A 455 -10.52 -14.65 -22.16
CA PRO A 455 -11.53 -15.69 -22.43
C PRO A 455 -11.07 -17.15 -22.36
N ARG A 456 -9.79 -17.49 -22.58
CA ARG A 456 -9.37 -18.91 -22.68
C ARG A 456 -7.88 -19.09 -22.40
N VAL A 457 -7.51 -19.40 -21.15
CA VAL A 457 -6.22 -20.04 -20.88
C VAL A 457 -6.39 -21.04 -19.73
N ALA A 458 -6.17 -22.32 -20.01
CA ALA A 458 -5.85 -23.31 -18.99
C ALA A 458 -4.47 -22.94 -18.42
N ILE A 459 -4.46 -22.18 -17.32
CA ILE A 459 -3.23 -21.67 -16.70
C ILE A 459 -2.73 -22.67 -15.67
N SER A 460 -1.45 -23.06 -15.77
CA SER A 460 -0.79 -23.88 -14.76
C SER A 460 -0.79 -23.18 -13.39
N ARG A 461 -1.07 -23.94 -12.32
CA ARG A 461 -1.22 -23.46 -10.93
C ARG A 461 -0.14 -22.48 -10.46
N GLN A 462 1.10 -22.58 -10.96
CA GLN A 462 2.22 -21.72 -10.57
C GLN A 462 2.18 -20.32 -11.20
N ARG A 463 1.64 -20.14 -12.41
CA ARG A 463 1.46 -18.81 -13.02
C ARG A 463 0.25 -18.09 -12.42
N LEU A 464 -0.83 -18.82 -12.16
CA LEU A 464 -2.01 -18.27 -11.48
C LEU A 464 -1.66 -17.81 -10.05
N ARG A 465 -0.85 -18.56 -9.28
CA ARG A 465 -0.36 -18.11 -7.97
C ARG A 465 0.48 -16.83 -8.05
N ARG A 466 1.27 -16.63 -9.12
CA ARG A 466 2.06 -15.39 -9.29
C ARG A 466 1.20 -14.18 -9.67
N VAL A 467 0.26 -14.34 -10.61
CA VAL A 467 -0.63 -13.25 -11.03
C VAL A 467 -1.62 -12.90 -9.92
N VAL A 468 -2.29 -13.90 -9.33
CA VAL A 468 -3.23 -13.70 -8.22
C VAL A 468 -2.53 -13.13 -6.99
N SER A 469 -1.29 -13.51 -6.66
CA SER A 469 -0.57 -12.89 -5.54
C SER A 469 0.10 -11.55 -5.86
N SER A 470 0.30 -11.18 -7.13
CA SER A 470 0.75 -9.83 -7.50
C SER A 470 -0.39 -8.82 -7.49
N ASN A 471 -1.62 -9.28 -7.72
CA ASN A 471 -2.79 -8.43 -7.91
C ASN A 471 -3.90 -8.69 -6.88
N TRP A 472 -3.61 -9.46 -5.82
CA TRP A 472 -4.57 -9.78 -4.77
C TRP A 472 -5.12 -8.51 -4.12
N ARG A 473 -4.31 -7.44 -4.01
CA ARG A 473 -4.73 -6.14 -3.48
C ARG A 473 -5.76 -5.48 -4.39
N ASN A 474 -5.57 -5.47 -5.72
CA ASN A 474 -6.60 -4.95 -6.63
C ASN A 474 -7.81 -5.86 -6.70
N ALA A 475 -7.66 -7.18 -6.68
CA ALA A 475 -8.80 -8.12 -6.66
C ALA A 475 -9.61 -7.99 -5.36
N PHE A 476 -8.94 -7.86 -4.22
CA PHE A 476 -9.56 -7.68 -2.92
C PHE A 476 -10.11 -6.26 -2.74
N LEU A 477 -9.43 -5.22 -3.23
CA LEU A 477 -9.95 -3.84 -3.28
C LEU A 477 -11.14 -3.74 -4.22
N LEU A 478 -11.14 -4.41 -5.38
CA LEU A 478 -12.33 -4.53 -6.22
C LEU A 478 -13.43 -5.23 -5.41
N GLY A 479 -13.15 -6.36 -4.78
CA GLY A 479 -14.15 -7.11 -4.00
C GLY A 479 -14.70 -6.38 -2.78
N THR A 480 -13.87 -5.63 -2.07
CA THR A 480 -14.29 -4.79 -0.95
C THR A 480 -14.91 -3.49 -1.42
N LYS A 481 -14.54 -2.95 -2.59
CA LYS A 481 -15.25 -1.83 -3.22
C LYS A 481 -16.64 -2.29 -3.67
N PHE A 482 -16.81 -3.53 -4.15
CA PHE A 482 -18.13 -4.13 -4.37
C PHE A 482 -18.93 -4.26 -3.07
N PHE A 483 -18.29 -4.68 -1.97
CA PHE A 483 -18.93 -4.77 -0.65
C PHE A 483 -19.29 -3.40 -0.05
N CYS A 484 -18.42 -2.39 -0.19
CA CYS A 484 -18.69 -1.01 0.24
C CYS A 484 -19.61 -0.24 -0.71
N ARG A 485 -19.91 -0.75 -1.91
CA ARG A 485 -20.85 -0.13 -2.85
C ARG A 485 -22.30 -0.26 -2.41
N GLU A 486 -22.59 -1.04 -1.38
CA GLU A 486 -23.88 -0.95 -0.68
C GLU A 486 -24.12 0.42 -0.02
N CYS A 487 -23.13 1.34 -0.03
CA CYS A 487 -23.24 2.75 0.35
C CYS A 487 -23.05 3.72 -0.83
N THR A 488 -23.78 3.60 -1.94
CA THR A 488 -23.67 4.55 -3.08
C THR A 488 -24.43 5.85 -2.88
N VAL A 489 -23.74 6.99 -2.88
CA VAL A 489 -24.38 8.30 -3.04
C VAL A 489 -25.03 8.37 -4.42
N SER A 490 -26.36 8.51 -4.44
CA SER A 490 -27.15 8.62 -5.67
C SER A 490 -27.84 9.97 -5.70
N TYR A 491 -27.57 10.81 -6.70
CA TYR A 491 -28.28 12.09 -6.83
C TYR A 491 -29.60 11.88 -7.54
N ALA A 492 -30.72 12.28 -6.95
CA ALA A 492 -32.03 12.26 -7.62
C ALA A 492 -32.40 13.67 -8.09
N ILE A 493 -32.40 13.93 -9.40
CA ILE A 493 -32.82 15.23 -9.94
C ILE A 493 -34.26 15.08 -10.42
N ASN A 494 -35.12 16.02 -10.06
CA ASN A 494 -36.54 16.05 -10.41
C ASN A 494 -36.85 17.17 -11.40
#